data_AF-A0A3D1WSB1-F1
#
_entry.id   AF-A0A3D1WSB1-F1
#
_cell.length_a   1.000
_cell.length_b   1.000
_cell.length_c   1.000
_cell.angle_alpha   90.00
_cell.angle_beta   90.00
_cell.angle_gamma   90.00
#
_symmetry.space_group_name_H-M   'P 1'
#
loop_
_entity.id
_entity.type
_entity.pdbx_description
1 polymer ?
#
loop_
_entity_poly.entity_id
_entity_poly.type
_entity_poly.pdbx_seq_one_letter_code
_entity_poly.pdbx_strand_id
1 'polypeptide(L)'
;MTDVREAAQNLIEYAIHRSMIGQDDRIWAYNTILECIGATGPALDMAWALQVEKLSLLHPVTLPNFDLEGTLAALAEAAVANGAAEDTASGRDRIAM
;
A
#
# COMPACT_ATOMS: atom_id res chain seq x y z
N MET A 1 -3.33 -12.19 -10.66
CA MET A 1 -2.02 -11.80 -10.12
C MET A 1 -2.15 -10.32 -9.86
N THR A 2 -2.34 -9.90 -8.62
CA THR A 2 -2.64 -8.51 -8.28
C THR A 2 -1.40 -7.67 -8.59
N ASP A 3 -1.55 -6.64 -9.41
CA ASP A 3 -0.45 -5.74 -9.74
C ASP A 3 0.06 -5.03 -8.48
N VAL A 4 1.38 -4.96 -8.30
CA VAL A 4 2.05 -4.30 -7.16
C VAL A 4 1.57 -2.87 -6.95
N ARG A 5 1.29 -2.16 -8.06
CA ARG A 5 0.72 -0.82 -8.06
C ARG A 5 -0.63 -0.78 -7.34
N GLU A 6 -1.53 -1.67 -7.74
CA GLU A 6 -2.90 -1.74 -7.24
C GLU A 6 -2.90 -2.14 -5.76
N ALA A 7 -2.04 -3.10 -5.39
CA ALA A 7 -1.87 -3.50 -4.00
C ALA A 7 -1.37 -2.34 -3.11
N ALA A 8 -0.36 -1.60 -3.57
CA ALA A 8 0.18 -0.45 -2.85
C ALA A 8 -0.86 0.69 -2.73
N GLN A 9 -1.58 1.00 -3.81
CA GLN A 9 -2.61 2.04 -3.83
C GLN A 9 -3.75 1.72 -2.87
N ASN A 10 -4.29 0.49 -2.92
CA ASN A 10 -5.37 0.06 -2.04
C ASN A 10 -4.95 0.07 -0.56
N LEU A 11 -3.71 -0.31 -0.24
CA LEU A 11 -3.19 -0.26 1.13
C LEU A 11 -3.15 1.19 1.66
N ILE A 12 -2.72 2.13 0.83
CA ILE A 12 -2.65 3.55 1.18
C ILE A 12 -4.07 4.13 1.35
N GLU A 13 -5.00 3.79 0.46
CA GLU A 13 -6.40 4.19 0.60
C GLU A 13 -7.01 3.67 1.90
N TYR A 14 -6.76 2.41 2.23
CA TYR A 14 -7.20 1.84 3.52
C TYR A 14 -6.61 2.62 4.71
N ALA A 15 -5.31 2.95 4.68
CA ALA A 15 -4.66 3.72 5.73
C ALA A 15 -5.21 5.15 5.86
N ILE A 16 -5.53 5.81 4.73
CA ILE A 16 -6.19 7.12 4.70
C ILE A 16 -7.60 7.03 5.28
N HIS A 17 -8.39 6.03 4.88
CA HIS A 17 -9.74 5.82 5.41
C HIS A 17 -9.74 5.57 6.92
N ARG A 18 -8.74 4.84 7.42
CA ARG A 18 -8.53 4.62 8.86
C ARG A 18 -7.94 5.83 9.59
N SER A 19 -7.65 6.93 8.88
CA SER A 19 -6.96 8.12 9.40
C SER A 19 -5.58 7.81 10.02
N MET A 20 -4.91 6.76 9.53
CA MET A 20 -3.54 6.41 9.95
C MET A 20 -2.49 7.30 9.28
N ILE A 21 -2.76 7.73 8.04
CA ILE A 21 -1.94 8.68 7.28
C ILE A 21 -2.82 9.78 6.68
N GLY A 22 -2.22 10.95 6.43
CA GLY A 22 -2.91 12.05 5.76
C GLY A 22 -3.05 11.82 4.26
N GLN A 23 -4.04 12.46 3.62
CA GLN A 23 -4.21 12.39 2.17
C GLN A 23 -3.03 12.99 1.40
N ASP A 24 -2.44 14.08 1.93
CA ASP A 24 -1.23 14.69 1.39
C ASP A 24 -0.02 13.75 1.42
N ASP A 25 -0.02 12.78 2.34
CA ASP A 25 1.10 11.86 2.52
C ASP A 25 1.07 10.68 1.53
N ARG A 26 0.00 10.53 0.74
CA ARG A 26 -0.20 9.37 -0.13
C ARG A 26 0.95 9.11 -1.12
N ILE A 27 1.54 10.17 -1.66
CA ILE A 27 2.63 10.07 -2.64
C ILE A 27 3.89 9.61 -1.91
N TRP A 28 4.13 10.14 -0.71
CA TRP A 28 5.23 9.73 0.14
C TRP A 28 5.07 8.27 0.59
N ALA A 29 3.89 7.87 1.04
CA ALA A 29 3.57 6.49 1.41
C ALA A 29 3.75 5.51 0.22
N TYR A 30 3.31 5.90 -0.98
CA TYR A 30 3.49 5.08 -2.18
C TYR A 30 4.96 4.86 -2.53
N ASN A 31 5.77 5.94 -2.54
CA ASN A 31 7.20 5.82 -2.81
C ASN A 31 7.91 4.99 -1.73
N THR A 32 7.51 5.13 -0.46
CA THR A 32 8.05 4.34 0.66
C THR A 32 7.77 2.85 0.49
N ILE A 33 6.55 2.47 0.08
CA ILE A 33 6.21 1.07 -0.22
C ILE A 33 7.03 0.55 -1.39
N LEU A 34 7.18 1.33 -2.47
CA LEU A 34 7.99 0.93 -3.62
C LEU A 34 9.46 0.73 -3.26
N GLU A 35 10.03 1.61 -2.44
CA GLU A 35 11.39 1.46 -1.93
C GLU A 35 11.53 0.21 -1.06
N CYS A 36 10.55 -0.05 -0.18
CA CYS A 36 10.53 -1.21 0.70
C CYS A 36 10.50 -2.54 -0.06
N ILE A 37 9.72 -2.62 -1.15
CA ILE A 37 9.63 -3.83 -1.99
C ILE A 37 10.68 -3.86 -3.11
N GLY A 38 11.58 -2.87 -3.17
CA GLY A 38 12.61 -2.73 -4.20
C GLY A 38 12.07 -2.62 -5.64
N ALA A 39 10.81 -2.22 -5.80
CA ALA A 39 10.20 -2.07 -7.11
C ALA A 39 10.59 -0.71 -7.71
N THR A 40 11.50 -0.72 -8.69
CA THR A 40 11.76 0.44 -9.54
C THR A 40 10.64 0.55 -10.60
N GLY A 41 9.52 1.16 -10.23
CA GLY A 41 8.46 1.50 -11.18
C GLY A 41 7.37 0.44 -11.30
N PRO A 42 6.30 0.63 -10.54
CA PRO A 42 5.09 1.01 -11.24
C PRO A 42 4.90 2.52 -11.19
N ALA A 43 4.72 3.11 -12.37
CA ALA A 43 4.28 4.50 -12.47
C ALA A 43 3.01 4.67 -11.63
N LEU A 44 3.04 5.65 -10.73
CA LEU A 44 1.90 6.03 -9.92
C LEU A 44 0.76 6.48 -10.85
N ASP A 45 -0.47 6.12 -10.53
CA ASP A 45 -1.62 6.64 -11.26
C ASP A 45 -1.84 8.11 -10.86
N MET A 46 -1.78 9.01 -11.84
CA MET A 46 -1.82 10.45 -11.60
C MET A 46 -3.22 10.93 -11.19
N ALA A 47 -4.28 10.23 -11.63
CA ALA A 47 -5.64 10.52 -11.19
C ALA A 47 -5.84 10.11 -9.72
N TRP A 48 -5.29 8.97 -9.33
CA TRP A 48 -5.25 8.51 -7.94
C TRP A 48 -4.45 9.48 -7.06
N ALA A 49 -3.26 9.92 -7.50
CA ALA A 49 -2.44 10.84 -6.71
C ALA A 49 -3.11 12.21 -6.47
N LEU A 50 -3.86 12.72 -7.45
CA LEU A 50 -4.55 14.01 -7.35
C LEU A 50 -5.93 13.93 -6.67
N GLN A 51 -6.38 12.73 -6.28
CA GLN A 51 -7.72 12.52 -5.74
C GLN A 51 -7.85 13.02 -4.29
N VAL A 52 -8.24 14.26 -4.06
CA VAL A 52 -8.70 14.68 -2.72
C VAL A 52 -10.10 14.11 -2.49
N GLU A 53 -10.18 12.92 -1.88
CA GLU A 53 -11.46 12.42 -1.40
C GLU A 53 -11.86 13.30 -0.21
N LYS A 54 -12.94 14.08 -0.33
CA LYS A 54 -13.44 14.85 0.80
C LYS A 54 -13.97 13.87 1.83
N LEU A 55 -13.10 13.43 2.75
CA LEU A 55 -13.38 12.46 3.80
C LEU A 55 -14.53 13.03 4.64
N SER A 56 -15.73 12.69 4.23
CA SER A 56 -16.93 13.29 4.78
C SER A 56 -17.15 12.59 6.11
N LEU A 57 -17.04 13.36 7.20
CA LEU A 57 -17.16 12.95 8.60
C LEU A 57 -18.45 12.18 8.97
N LEU A 58 -19.33 11.93 7.99
CA LEU A 58 -20.68 11.40 8.16
C LEU A 58 -20.89 10.02 7.52
N HIS A 59 -19.88 9.39 6.93
CA HIS A 59 -20.05 8.03 6.41
C HIS A 59 -19.82 6.99 7.51
N PRO A 60 -20.81 6.11 7.81
CA PRO A 60 -20.56 4.96 8.66
C PRO A 60 -19.43 4.14 8.04
N VAL A 61 -18.42 3.84 8.84
CA VAL A 61 -17.18 3.11 8.52
C VAL A 61 -17.51 1.64 8.17
N THR A 62 -18.19 1.43 7.07
CA THR A 62 -18.24 0.13 6.40
C THR A 62 -17.45 0.29 5.12
N LEU A 63 -16.12 0.30 5.26
CA LEU A 63 -15.26 0.00 4.12
C LEU A 63 -15.76 -1.31 3.50
N PRO A 64 -15.84 -1.43 2.16
CA PRO A 64 -15.95 -2.74 1.54
C PRO A 64 -14.84 -3.64 2.11
N ASN A 65 -15.08 -4.96 2.18
CA ASN A 65 -14.17 -5.95 2.75
C ASN A 65 -12.80 -5.91 2.05
N PHE A 66 -11.96 -4.96 2.45
CA PHE A 66 -10.61 -4.80 1.95
C PHE A 66 -9.80 -5.94 2.52
N ASP A 67 -9.31 -6.79 1.63
CA ASP A 67 -8.49 -7.93 1.99
C ASP A 67 -7.06 -7.45 2.28
N LEU A 68 -6.87 -6.94 3.50
CA LEU A 68 -5.59 -6.42 3.98
C LEU A 68 -4.51 -7.50 3.92
N GLU A 69 -4.85 -8.71 4.36
CA GLU A 69 -3.91 -9.84 4.43
C GLU A 69 -3.44 -10.27 3.03
N GLY A 70 -4.34 -10.44 2.06
CA GLY A 70 -3.95 -10.77 0.69
C GLY A 70 -3.23 -9.63 -0.03
N THR A 71 -3.53 -8.37 0.31
CA THR A 71 -2.78 -7.20 -0.22
C THR A 71 -1.34 -7.17 0.30
N LEU A 72 -1.15 -7.37 1.61
CA LEU A 72 0.17 -7.49 2.23
C LEU A 72 0.94 -8.70 1.71
N ALA A 73 0.26 -9.85 1.54
CA ALA A 73 0.88 -11.04 0.96
C ALA A 73 1.39 -10.78 -0.46
N ALA A 74 0.58 -10.12 -1.32
CA ALA A 74 0.99 -9.78 -2.67
C ALA A 74 2.22 -8.83 -2.70
N LEU A 75 2.26 -7.83 -1.81
CA LEU A 75 3.40 -6.93 -1.68
C LEU A 75 4.66 -7.64 -1.17
N ALA A 76 4.50 -8.55 -0.21
CA ALA A 76 5.61 -9.34 0.33
C ALA A 76 6.20 -10.28 -0.73
N GLU A 77 5.35 -10.98 -1.50
CA GLU A 77 5.80 -11.82 -2.62
C GLU A 77 6.56 -10.99 -3.67
N ALA A 78 6.10 -9.77 -3.96
CA ALA A 78 6.80 -8.86 -4.86
C ALA A 78 8.16 -8.40 -4.29
N ALA A 79 8.23 -8.10 -2.99
CA ALA A 79 9.47 -7.75 -2.31
C ALA A 79 10.51 -8.90 -2.37
N VAL A 80 10.04 -10.14 -2.18
CA VAL A 80 10.88 -11.34 -2.29
C VAL A 80 11.34 -11.54 -3.73
N ALA A 81 10.44 -11.41 -4.71
CA ALA A 81 10.78 -11.53 -6.12
C ALA A 81 11.80 -10.47 -6.60
N ASN A 82 11.74 -9.26 -6.03
CA ASN A 82 12.68 -8.18 -6.32
C ASN A 82 14.00 -8.29 -5.54
N GLY A 83 14.13 -9.26 -4.63
CA GLY A 83 15.30 -9.40 -3.75
C GLY A 83 15.44 -8.28 -2.72
N ALA A 84 14.38 -7.48 -2.51
CA ALA A 84 14.31 -6.44 -1.49
C ALA A 84 14.04 -7.02 -0.10
N ALA A 85 13.35 -8.17 -0.07
CA ALA A 85 13.22 -9.01 1.11
C ALA A 85 13.94 -10.35 0.84
N GLU A 86 14.76 -10.78 1.80
CA GLU A 86 15.35 -12.12 1.74
C GLU A 86 14.24 -13.17 1.88
N ASP A 87 14.26 -14.24 1.06
CA ASP A 87 13.40 -15.43 1.18
C ASP A 87 13.82 -16.26 2.41
N THR A 88 13.77 -15.64 3.57
CA THR A 88 13.96 -16.30 4.86
C THR A 88 12.89 -15.76 5.79
N ALA A 89 12.43 -16.62 6.72
CA ALA A 89 11.46 -16.27 7.74
C ALA A 89 11.78 -14.97 8.52
N SER A 90 13.03 -14.51 8.46
CA SER A 90 13.52 -13.26 9.04
C SER A 90 13.19 -11.98 8.23
N GLY A 91 12.96 -12.06 6.92
CA GLY A 91 12.60 -10.89 6.09
C GLY A 91 11.17 -10.41 6.31
N ARG A 92 10.25 -11.35 6.59
CA ARG A 92 8.85 -11.05 6.95
C ARG A 92 8.72 -10.30 8.29
N ASP A 93 9.68 -10.46 9.20
CA ASP A 93 9.66 -9.84 10.53
C ASP A 93 9.88 -8.31 10.48
N ARG A 94 10.49 -7.80 9.40
CA ARG A 94 10.83 -6.38 9.26
C ARG A 94 9.66 -5.48 8.85
N ILE A 95 8.55 -6.05 8.38
CA ILE A 95 7.36 -5.30 7.92
C ILE A 95 6.36 -5.08 9.08
N ALA A 96 6.62 -5.66 10.25
CA ALA A 96 5.73 -5.62 11.43
C ALA A 96 6.19 -4.66 12.55
N MET A 97 7.16 -3.78 12.29
CA MET A 97 7.66 -2.80 13.27
C MET A 97 7.44 -1.37 12.80
#